data_AF-C4WN94-F1
#
_entry.id   AF-C4WN94-F1
#
_cell.length_a   1.000
_cell.length_b   1.000
_cell.length_c   1.000
_cell.angle_alpha   90.00
_cell.angle_beta   90.00
_cell.angle_gamma   90.00
#
_symmetry.space_group_name_H-M   'P 1'
#
loop_
_entity.id
_entity.type
_entity.pdbx_description
1 polymer ?
#
loop_
_entity_poly.entity_id
_entity_poly.type
_entity_poly.pdbx_seq_one_letter_code
_entity_poly.pdbx_strand_id
1 'polypeptide(L)'
;MPFFSEASRIYNPIEVNFMRSCFSHAATILEESDQDYSAADLASCTIMLYHSGLRDHAYLSELSARLAHQRFERRHEIEQCPAANSNGPKQTARAQPVEYDPLA
;
A
#
# COMPACT_ATOMS: atom_id res chain seq x y z
N MET A 1 -16.86 20.31 -21.19
CA MET A 1 -15.40 20.07 -21.13
C MET A 1 -14.87 20.73 -19.87
N PRO A 2 -14.53 20.01 -18.80
CA PRO A 2 -13.85 20.63 -17.67
C PRO A 2 -12.41 20.93 -18.12
N PHE A 3 -12.02 22.19 -18.12
CA PHE A 3 -10.73 22.68 -18.64
C PHE A 3 -9.51 22.22 -17.83
N PHE A 4 -9.71 21.50 -16.72
CA PHE A 4 -8.65 21.04 -15.84
C PHE A 4 -8.95 19.61 -15.41
N SER A 5 -8.19 18.65 -15.96
CA SER A 5 -8.12 17.30 -15.42
C SER A 5 -7.47 17.35 -14.04
N GLU A 6 -7.96 16.57 -13.08
CA GLU A 6 -7.38 16.48 -11.73
C GLU A 6 -5.88 16.09 -11.77
N ALA A 7 -5.49 15.28 -12.77
CA ALA A 7 -4.10 14.89 -13.01
C ALA A 7 -3.19 16.05 -13.50
N SER A 8 -3.78 17.16 -13.96
CA SER A 8 -3.06 18.35 -14.44
C SER A 8 -3.00 19.46 -13.39
N ARG A 9 -3.31 19.16 -12.13
CA ARG A 9 -3.31 20.15 -11.05
C ARG A 9 -1.89 20.67 -10.80
N ILE A 10 -1.72 21.97 -10.98
CA ILE A 10 -0.48 22.69 -10.67
C ILE A 10 -0.58 23.17 -9.23
N TYR A 11 0.33 22.71 -8.37
CA TYR A 11 0.40 23.14 -6.98
C TYR A 11 1.22 24.42 -6.84
N ASN A 12 0.77 25.31 -5.97
CA ASN A 12 1.59 26.44 -5.54
C ASN A 12 2.72 25.92 -4.61
N PRO A 13 3.95 26.47 -4.69
CA PRO A 13 5.04 26.14 -3.76
C PRO A 13 4.64 26.13 -2.28
N ILE A 14 3.73 27.01 -1.84
CA ILE A 14 3.24 27.07 -0.47
C ILE A 14 2.48 25.79 -0.11
N GLU A 15 1.62 25.30 -1.01
CA GLU A 15 0.84 24.09 -0.82
C GLU A 15 1.74 22.85 -0.77
N VAL A 16 2.74 22.81 -1.65
CA VAL A 16 3.74 21.74 -1.67
C VAL A 16 4.53 21.72 -0.36
N ASN A 17 4.96 22.87 0.15
CA ASN A 17 5.70 22.95 1.41
C ASN A 17 4.84 22.51 2.60
N PHE A 18 3.57 22.91 2.63
CA PHE A 18 2.62 22.46 3.66
C PHE A 18 2.40 20.95 3.62
N MET A 19 2.17 20.36 2.44
CA MET A 19 1.99 18.92 2.31
C MET A 19 3.27 18.16 2.69
N ARG A 20 4.45 18.70 2.35
CA ARG A 20 5.74 18.12 2.77
C ARG A 20 5.92 18.16 4.29
N SER A 21 5.57 19.26 4.94
CA SER A 21 5.68 19.35 6.41
C SER A 21 4.72 18.37 7.10
N CYS A 22 3.49 18.23 6.58
CA CYS A 22 2.54 17.24 7.09
C CYS A 22 3.05 15.81 6.89
N PHE A 23 3.61 15.51 5.72
CA PHE A 23 4.20 14.21 5.43
C PHE A 23 5.34 13.90 6.42
N SER A 24 6.28 14.83 6.61
CA SER A 24 7.38 14.65 7.55
C SER A 24 6.90 14.44 8.98
N HIS A 25 5.90 15.21 9.42
CA HIS A 25 5.35 15.07 10.77
C HIS A 25 4.61 13.73 10.95
N ALA A 26 3.84 13.30 9.95
CA ALA A 26 3.17 12.01 9.97
C ALA A 26 4.16 10.83 9.96
N ALA A 27 5.25 10.94 9.20
CA ALA A 27 6.34 9.96 9.21
C ALA A 27 6.98 9.87 10.61
N THR A 28 7.25 11.01 11.26
CA THR A 28 7.74 11.02 12.65
C THR A 28 6.78 10.33 13.62
N ILE A 29 5.46 10.59 13.52
CA ILE A 29 4.46 9.92 14.37
C ILE A 29 4.50 8.40 14.21
N LEU A 30 4.64 7.92 12.97
CA LEU A 30 4.70 6.48 12.68
C LEU A 30 6.01 5.85 13.17
N GLU A 31 7.14 6.54 12.97
CA GLU A 31 8.46 6.10 13.44
C GLU A 31 8.54 6.06 14.97
N GLU A 32 7.97 7.05 15.66
CA GLU A 32 7.89 7.08 17.13
C GLU A 32 6.97 5.99 17.68
N SER A 33 5.98 5.56 16.89
CA SER A 33 5.02 4.51 17.26
C SER A 33 5.47 3.11 16.83
N ASP A 34 6.64 2.97 16.21
CA ASP A 34 7.17 1.71 15.63
C ASP A 34 6.17 1.04 14.66
N GLN A 35 5.44 1.85 13.89
CA GLN A 35 4.45 1.38 12.93
C GLN A 35 5.04 1.32 11.53
N ASP A 36 4.93 0.15 10.89
CA ASP A 36 5.29 0.00 9.50
C ASP A 36 4.33 0.77 8.58
N TYR A 37 4.89 1.38 7.55
CA TYR A 37 4.13 2.12 6.55
C TYR A 37 4.85 2.15 5.20
N SER A 38 4.09 2.39 4.14
CA SER A 38 4.64 2.68 2.82
C SER A 38 4.65 4.19 2.57
N ALA A 39 5.81 4.75 2.24
CA ALA A 39 5.94 6.17 1.91
C ALA A 39 5.02 6.62 0.76
N ALA A 40 4.77 5.74 -0.21
CA ALA A 40 3.87 6.02 -1.33
C ALA A 40 2.41 6.18 -0.87
N ASP A 41 1.97 5.31 0.05
CA ASP A 41 0.62 5.37 0.61
C ASP A 41 0.45 6.56 1.54
N LEU A 42 1.47 6.87 2.33
CA LEU A 42 1.47 8.05 3.18
C LEU A 42 1.32 9.32 2.34
N ALA A 43 2.13 9.47 1.29
CA ALA A 43 2.03 10.61 0.37
C ALA A 43 0.65 10.69 -0.30
N SER A 44 0.11 9.55 -0.75
CA SER A 44 -1.23 9.48 -1.34
C SER A 44 -2.31 9.94 -0.36
N CYS A 45 -2.26 9.47 0.90
CA CYS A 45 -3.18 9.87 1.96
C CYS A 45 -3.07 11.36 2.27
N THR A 46 -1.85 11.90 2.40
CA THR A 46 -1.62 13.34 2.64
C THR A 46 -2.23 14.21 1.54
N ILE A 47 -1.99 13.86 0.27
CA ILE A 47 -2.53 14.60 -0.89
C ILE A 47 -4.06 14.51 -0.93
N MET A 48 -4.61 13.31 -0.71
CA MET A 48 -6.06 13.08 -0.69
C MET A 48 -6.76 13.94 0.39
N LEU A 49 -6.23 13.97 1.62
CA LEU A 49 -6.78 14.76 2.72
C LEU A 49 -6.65 16.26 2.48
N TYR A 50 -5.53 16.69 1.88
CA TYR A 50 -5.35 18.08 1.48
C TYR A 50 -6.42 18.52 0.46
N HIS A 51 -6.70 17.66 -0.53
CA HIS A 51 -7.72 17.91 -1.55
C HIS A 51 -9.15 17.86 -1.01
N SER A 52 -9.42 17.08 0.05
CA SER A 52 -10.72 17.13 0.73
C SER A 52 -10.96 18.42 1.50
N GLY A 53 -9.99 19.35 1.51
CA GLY A 53 -10.11 20.67 2.14
C GLY A 53 -9.59 20.71 3.57
N LEU A 54 -8.92 19.66 4.05
CA LEU A 54 -8.32 19.67 5.37
C LEU A 54 -7.05 20.53 5.37
N ARG A 55 -7.03 21.57 6.20
CA ARG A 55 -5.93 22.55 6.28
C ARG A 55 -5.28 22.64 7.66
N ASP A 56 -5.78 21.91 8.63
CA ASP A 56 -5.13 21.77 9.94
C ASP A 56 -3.93 20.84 9.81
N HIS A 57 -2.74 21.36 10.09
CA HIS A 57 -1.49 20.61 9.96
C HIS A 57 -1.43 19.39 10.88
N ALA A 58 -1.76 19.56 12.15
CA ALA A 58 -1.62 18.49 13.14
C ALA A 58 -2.61 17.38 12.85
N TYR A 59 -3.87 17.75 12.62
CA TYR A 59 -4.92 16.78 12.34
C TYR A 59 -4.71 16.06 11.00
N LEU A 60 -4.27 16.78 9.95
CA LEU A 60 -3.95 16.15 8.67
C LEU A 60 -2.81 15.16 8.80
N SER A 61 -1.76 15.51 9.54
CA SER A 61 -0.60 14.64 9.76
C SER A 61 -1.00 13.36 10.48
N GLU A 62 -1.69 13.47 11.63
CA GLU A 62 -2.15 12.33 12.41
C GLU A 62 -3.09 11.42 11.59
N LEU A 63 -4.07 12.01 10.90
CA LEU A 63 -5.01 11.24 10.08
C LEU A 63 -4.31 10.55 8.91
N SER A 64 -3.35 11.23 8.27
CA SER A 64 -2.57 10.64 7.18
C SER A 64 -1.73 9.46 7.65
N ALA A 65 -1.11 9.55 8.84
CA ALA A 65 -0.35 8.46 9.44
C ALA A 65 -1.24 7.23 9.68
N ARG A 66 -2.40 7.44 10.33
CA ARG A 66 -3.35 6.36 10.63
C ARG A 66 -3.87 5.67 9.37
N LEU A 67 -4.21 6.44 8.33
CA LEU A 67 -4.69 5.88 7.07
C LEU A 67 -3.59 5.13 6.31
N ALA A 68 -2.34 5.63 6.34
CA ALA A 68 -1.22 4.98 5.70
C ALA A 68 -0.91 3.62 6.33
N HIS A 69 -0.85 3.55 7.66
CA HIS A 69 -0.67 2.31 8.40
C HIS A 69 -1.82 1.32 8.13
N GLN A 70 -3.08 1.78 8.19
CA GLN A 70 -4.24 0.92 7.89
C GLN A 70 -4.20 0.34 6.46
N ARG A 71 -3.75 1.13 5.48
CA ARG A 71 -3.59 0.64 4.09
C ARG A 71 -2.43 -0.32 3.93
N PHE A 72 -1.37 -0.12 4.70
CA PHE A 72 -0.23 -1.05 4.75
C PHE A 72 -0.66 -2.41 5.29
N GLU A 73 -1.29 -2.44 6.47
CA GLU A 73 -1.83 -3.65 7.10
C GLU A 73 -2.75 -4.42 6.14
N ARG A 74 -3.74 -3.74 5.54
CA ARG A 74 -4.68 -4.37 4.60
C ARG A 74 -3.97 -5.05 3.42
N ARG A 75 -2.90 -4.46 2.90
CA ARG A 75 -2.15 -5.05 1.77
C ARG A 75 -1.33 -6.24 2.22
N HIS A 76 -0.71 -6.17 3.39
CA HIS A 76 0.01 -7.30 3.97
C HIS A 76 -0.90 -8.46 4.36
N GLU A 77 -2.10 -8.20 4.87
CA GLU A 77 -3.13 -9.23 5.08
C GLU A 77 -3.52 -9.95 3.78
N ILE A 78 -3.61 -9.20 2.66
CA ILE A 78 -3.93 -9.78 1.35
C ILE A 78 -2.76 -10.62 0.81
N GLU A 79 -1.50 -10.19 1.00
CA GLU A 79 -0.33 -10.98 0.58
C GLU A 79 -0.19 -12.31 1.35
N GLN A 80 -0.71 -12.38 2.59
CA GLN A 80 -0.76 -13.62 3.35
C GLN A 80 -1.77 -14.63 2.79
N CYS A 81 -2.71 -14.20 1.93
CA CYS A 81 -3.54 -15.11 1.16
C CYS A 81 -2.75 -15.57 -0.08
N PRO A 82 -2.47 -16.88 -0.24
CA PRO A 82 -1.72 -17.35 -1.39
C PRO A 82 -2.46 -16.96 -2.67
N ALA A 83 -1.78 -16.26 -3.56
CA ALA A 83 -2.33 -15.86 -4.85
C ALA A 83 -2.88 -17.11 -5.57
N ALA A 84 -4.16 -17.07 -5.95
CA ALA A 84 -4.86 -18.18 -6.61
C ALA A 84 -4.26 -18.55 -7.99
N ASN A 85 -3.31 -17.76 -8.50
CA ASN A 85 -2.59 -18.00 -9.74
C ASN A 85 -1.16 -18.54 -9.54
N SER A 86 -0.81 -18.98 -8.33
CA SER A 86 0.45 -19.68 -8.12
C SER A 86 0.40 -21.03 -8.84
N ASN A 87 1.23 -21.17 -9.87
CA ASN A 87 1.56 -22.46 -10.47
C ASN A 87 2.40 -23.23 -9.44
N GLY A 88 1.76 -23.73 -8.38
CA GLY A 88 2.43 -24.60 -7.42
C GLY A 88 3.07 -25.78 -8.16
N PRO A 89 4.22 -26.31 -7.69
CA PRO A 89 4.84 -27.45 -8.33
C PRO A 89 3.81 -28.58 -8.30
N LYS A 90 3.29 -28.94 -9.48
CA LYS A 90 2.41 -30.10 -9.63
C LYS A 90 3.10 -31.24 -8.90
N GLN A 91 2.50 -31.74 -7.82
CA GLN A 91 2.90 -33.02 -7.25
C GLN A 91 2.86 -34.02 -8.39
N THR A 92 4.03 -34.30 -8.96
CA THR A 92 4.23 -35.42 -9.86
C THR A 92 3.95 -36.65 -9.03
N ALA A 93 2.71 -37.13 -9.12
CA ALA A 93 2.33 -38.44 -8.64
C ALA A 93 3.39 -39.41 -9.16
N ARG A 94 4.16 -39.95 -8.21
CA ARG A 94 5.26 -40.87 -8.46
C ARG A 94 4.64 -42.09 -9.13
N ALA A 95 4.75 -42.17 -10.46
CA ALA A 95 4.36 -43.35 -11.20
C ALA A 95 5.26 -44.48 -10.71
N GLN A 96 4.72 -45.37 -9.88
CA GLN A 96 5.39 -46.63 -9.60
C GLN A 96 5.36 -47.44 -10.90
N PRO A 97 6.51 -47.92 -11.40
CA PRO A 97 6.50 -48.87 -12.49
C PRO A 97 5.89 -50.17 -11.96
N VAL A 98 4.73 -50.54 -12.49
CA VAL A 98 4.17 -51.88 -12.27
C VAL A 98 5.04 -52.84 -13.08
N GLU A 99 5.86 -53.60 -12.37
CA GLU A 99 6.69 -54.66 -12.91
C GLU A 99 5.77 -55.78 -13.44
N TYR A 100 5.85 -56.05 -14.74
CA TYR A 100 5.07 -57.10 -15.40
C TYR A 100 5.90 -58.39 -15.46
N ASP A 101 5.46 -59.43 -14.74
CA ASP A 101 6.06 -60.76 -14.76
C ASP A 101 5.33 -61.66 -15.78
N PRO A 102 5.94 -62.06 -16.91
CA PRO A 102 5.24 -62.81 -17.95
C PRO A 102 5.10 -64.31 -17.69
N LEU A 103 5.49 -64.86 -16.53
CA LEU A 103 5.52 -66.31 -16.30
C LEU A 103 4.98 -66.79 -14.92
N ALA A 104 4.12 -66.02 -14.26
CA ALA A 104 3.38 -66.48 -13.07
C ALA A 104 1.98 -66.99 -13.41
#